data_AF-A0A838R836-F1
#
_entry.id   AF-A0A838R836-F1
#
_cell.length_a   1.000
_cell.length_b   1.000
_cell.length_c   1.000
_cell.angle_alpha   90.00
_cell.angle_beta   90.00
_cell.angle_gamma   90.00
#
_symmetry.space_group_name_H-M   'P 1'
#
loop_
_entity.id
_entity.type
_entity.pdbx_description
1 polymer ?
#
loop_
_entity_poly.entity_id
_entity_poly.type
_entity_poly.pdbx_seq_one_letter_code
_entity_poly.pdbx_strand_id
1 'polypeptide(L)'
;ALAHELNQSETTFMLPPTRPGATRRLRSFTPSGSEVFGAGHNALGAWWWLATAGRLELGEGHSRFAQEIGDRVLPVEVIAEDGHPQHRDGAGATRVRAPSGGAG
;
A
#
# COMPACT_ATOMS: atom_id res chain seq x y z
N ALA A 1 0.87 -23.90 11.08
CA ALA A 1 2.14 -23.19 10.79
C ALA A 1 2.22 -22.91 9.29
N LEU A 2 1.69 -21.76 8.84
CA LEU A 2 1.64 -21.41 7.41
C LEU A 2 2.70 -20.37 7.02
N ALA A 3 3.07 -19.47 7.94
CA ALA A 3 3.99 -18.36 7.66
C ALA A 3 5.48 -18.77 7.56
N HIS A 4 5.87 -19.92 8.13
CA HIS A 4 7.26 -20.41 8.09
C HIS A 4 7.63 -21.05 6.74
N GLU A 5 6.67 -21.62 6.01
CA GLU A 5 6.91 -22.20 4.68
C GLU A 5 7.04 -21.15 3.58
N LEU A 6 6.62 -19.91 3.82
CA LEU A 6 6.63 -18.82 2.84
C LEU A 6 7.87 -17.91 2.92
N ASN A 7 8.89 -18.31 3.69
CA ASN A 7 10.19 -17.68 3.80
C ASN A 7 10.13 -16.18 4.22
N GLN A 8 10.28 -15.91 5.52
CA GLN A 8 10.50 -14.54 6.06
C GLN A 8 9.39 -13.51 5.75
N SER A 9 8.11 -13.89 5.74
CA SER A 9 7.04 -12.94 5.35
C SER A 9 6.70 -11.94 6.46
N GLU A 10 7.06 -10.68 6.25
CA GLU A 10 6.56 -9.54 7.04
C GLU A 10 5.02 -9.48 6.99
N THR A 11 4.37 -9.08 8.08
CA THR A 11 2.91 -8.86 8.13
C THR A 11 2.60 -7.37 8.17
N THR A 12 1.69 -6.90 7.31
CA THR A 12 1.33 -5.48 7.22
C THR A 12 -0.06 -5.21 7.81
N PHE A 13 -0.13 -4.24 8.71
CA PHE A 13 -1.35 -3.77 9.37
C PHE A 13 -1.77 -2.41 8.82
N MET A 14 -3.05 -2.27 8.50
CA MET A 14 -3.69 -1.02 8.13
C MET A 14 -4.35 -0.37 9.35
N LEU A 15 -4.00 0.88 9.62
CA LEU A 15 -4.46 1.65 10.77
C LEU A 15 -5.03 3.01 10.34
N PRO A 16 -5.84 3.67 11.19
CA PRO A 16 -6.16 5.08 11.02
C PRO A 16 -4.88 5.93 10.92
N PRO A 17 -4.85 6.93 10.03
CA PRO A 17 -3.72 7.84 9.92
C PRO A 17 -3.54 8.65 11.21
N THR A 18 -2.29 8.93 11.56
CA THR A 18 -1.93 9.81 12.68
C THR A 18 -1.29 11.12 12.20
N ARG A 19 -0.80 11.14 10.95
CA ARG A 19 -0.22 12.31 10.31
C ARG A 19 -1.23 13.05 9.43
N PRO A 20 -1.26 14.40 9.46
CA PRO A 20 -2.08 15.18 8.54
C PRO A 20 -1.79 14.82 7.08
N GLY A 21 -2.84 14.76 6.27
CA GLY A 21 -2.74 14.45 4.83
C GLY A 21 -2.56 12.98 4.49
N ALA A 22 -2.41 12.06 5.46
CA ALA A 22 -2.43 10.63 5.20
C ALA A 22 -3.86 10.08 5.15
N THR A 23 -4.13 9.19 4.19
CA THR A 23 -5.39 8.46 4.05
C THR A 23 -5.41 7.21 4.96
N ARG A 24 -4.27 6.50 5.01
CA ARG A 24 -4.09 5.26 5.79
C ARG A 24 -2.68 5.17 6.34
N ARG A 25 -2.53 4.58 7.51
CA ARG A 25 -1.22 4.23 8.07
C ARG A 25 -0.95 2.74 7.86
N LEU A 26 0.22 2.42 7.32
CA LEU A 26 0.71 1.06 7.21
C LEU A 26 1.87 0.85 8.20
N ARG A 27 1.81 -0.28 8.91
CA ARG A 27 2.90 -0.75 9.76
C ARG A 27 3.17 -2.20 9.41
N SER A 28 4.42 -2.53 9.08
CA SER A 28 4.82 -3.90 8.75
C SER A 28 5.74 -4.43 9.83
N PHE A 29 5.60 -5.71 10.18
CA PHE A 29 6.41 -6.34 11.21
C PHE A 29 6.98 -7.66 10.73
N THR A 30 8.23 -7.93 11.08
CA THR A 30 8.81 -9.25 10.92
C THR A 30 8.15 -10.26 11.87
N PRO A 31 8.30 -11.57 11.65
CA PRO A 31 7.85 -12.59 12.60
C PRO A 31 8.46 -12.43 14.01
N SER A 32 9.63 -11.81 14.13
CA SER A 32 10.29 -11.49 15.40
C SER A 32 9.75 -10.25 16.10
N GLY A 33 8.77 -9.55 15.51
CA GLY A 33 8.12 -8.37 16.09
C GLY A 33 8.84 -7.06 15.82
N SER A 34 9.92 -7.05 15.03
CA SER A 34 10.58 -5.81 14.63
C SER A 34 9.75 -5.09 13.58
N GLU A 35 9.48 -3.80 13.79
CA GLU A 35 8.83 -2.97 12.77
C GLU A 35 9.80 -2.73 11.62
N VAL A 36 9.29 -2.92 10.42
CA VAL A 36 9.99 -2.73 9.14
C VAL A 36 9.11 -1.85 8.27
N PHE A 37 9.73 -0.96 7.52
CA PHE A 37 8.98 0.06 6.77
C PHE A 37 8.48 -0.42 5.40
N GLY A 38 8.21 -1.73 5.31
CA GLY A 38 7.52 -2.44 4.25
C GLY A 38 8.20 -2.36 2.88
N ALA A 39 8.62 -3.50 2.35
CA ALA A 39 8.95 -3.61 0.93
C ALA A 39 7.72 -3.25 0.06
N GLY A 40 7.92 -2.61 -1.10
CA GLY A 40 6.84 -2.04 -1.92
C GLY A 40 5.70 -3.00 -2.27
N HIS A 41 5.93 -4.31 -2.29
CA HIS A 41 4.90 -5.32 -2.53
C HIS A 41 3.87 -5.42 -1.40
N ASN A 42 4.26 -5.19 -0.14
CA ASN A 42 3.36 -5.23 1.02
C ASN A 42 2.38 -4.07 0.99
N ALA A 43 2.89 -2.86 0.70
CA ALA A 43 2.06 -1.68 0.52
C ALA A 43 1.10 -1.86 -0.67
N LEU A 44 1.58 -2.38 -1.81
CA LEU A 44 0.74 -2.64 -2.97
C LEU A 44 -0.44 -3.56 -2.63
N GLY A 45 -0.20 -4.68 -1.94
CA GLY A 45 -1.26 -5.61 -1.54
C GLY A 45 -2.31 -4.98 -0.62
N ALA A 46 -1.87 -4.18 0.36
CA ALA A 46 -2.78 -3.47 1.25
C ALA A 46 -3.68 -2.47 0.49
N TRP A 47 -3.11 -1.70 -0.43
CA TRP A 47 -3.86 -0.74 -1.25
C TRP A 47 -4.77 -1.41 -2.27
N TRP A 48 -4.33 -2.52 -2.86
CA TRP A 48 -5.17 -3.34 -3.73
C TRP A 48 -6.40 -3.85 -2.99
N TRP A 49 -6.21 -4.36 -1.76
CA TRP A 49 -7.32 -4.79 -0.92
C TRP A 49 -8.28 -3.65 -0.60
N LEU A 50 -7.78 -2.46 -0.24
CA LEU A 50 -8.63 -1.29 0.02
C LEU A 50 -9.48 -0.92 -1.20
N ALA A 51 -8.89 -0.93 -2.39
CA ALA A 51 -9.58 -0.60 -3.63
C ALA A 51 -10.66 -1.65 -3.95
N THR A 52 -10.28 -2.93 -3.98
CA THR A 52 -11.18 -4.04 -4.33
C THR A 52 -12.28 -4.29 -3.29
N ALA A 53 -12.04 -3.99 -2.02
CA ALA A 53 -13.02 -4.11 -0.95
C ALA A 53 -13.97 -2.90 -0.86
N GLY A 54 -13.92 -1.95 -1.81
CA GLY A 54 -14.77 -0.76 -1.82
C GLY A 54 -14.51 0.19 -0.64
N ARG A 55 -13.28 0.20 -0.11
CA ARG A 55 -12.88 1.02 1.05
C ARG A 55 -12.23 2.34 0.65
N LEU A 56 -12.15 2.60 -0.65
CA LEU A 56 -11.67 3.84 -1.26
C LEU A 56 -12.79 4.40 -2.14
N GLU A 57 -12.92 5.71 -2.13
CA GLU A 57 -13.72 6.43 -3.13
C GLU A 57 -12.87 6.52 -4.40
N LEU A 58 -13.15 5.64 -5.36
CA LEU A 58 -12.45 5.59 -6.64
C LEU A 58 -13.27 6.35 -7.69
N GLY A 59 -12.62 7.30 -8.36
CA GLY A 59 -13.14 7.90 -9.59
C GLY A 59 -12.63 7.16 -10.83
N GLU A 60 -13.25 7.44 -11.98
CA GLU A 60 -12.77 6.98 -13.29
C GLU A 60 -11.34 7.49 -13.54
N GLY A 61 -10.46 6.59 -13.99
CA GLY A 61 -9.05 6.89 -14.21
C GLY A 61 -8.26 6.95 -12.92
N HIS A 62 -7.62 8.09 -12.61
CA HIS A 62 -6.62 8.21 -11.55
C HIS A 62 -7.19 8.76 -10.24
N SER A 63 -7.08 7.98 -9.17
CA SER A 63 -7.40 8.39 -7.79
C SER A 63 -6.12 8.50 -6.96
N ARG A 64 -5.93 9.64 -6.28
CA ARG A 64 -4.74 9.93 -5.46
C ARG A 64 -5.05 9.83 -3.97
N PHE A 65 -4.17 9.14 -3.26
CA PHE A 65 -4.20 8.95 -1.83
C PHE A 65 -2.81 9.17 -1.23
N ALA A 66 -2.71 9.08 0.09
CA ALA A 66 -1.42 9.09 0.77
C ALA A 66 -1.38 8.04 1.86
N GLN A 67 -0.23 7.37 2.00
CA GLN A 67 0.03 6.41 3.06
C GLN A 67 1.04 6.96 4.06
N GLU A 68 0.77 6.76 5.34
CA GLU A 68 1.73 6.97 6.41
C GLU A 68 2.52 5.68 6.64
N ILE A 69 3.85 5.74 6.49
CA ILE A 69 4.78 4.66 6.81
C ILE A 69 5.91 5.22 7.66
N GLY A 70 5.99 4.73 8.90
CA GLY A 70 6.91 5.28 9.90
C GLY A 70 6.62 6.77 10.13
N ASP A 71 7.59 7.61 9.83
CA ASP A 71 7.48 9.06 9.94
C ASP A 71 7.15 9.78 8.63
N ARG A 72 6.94 9.05 7.54
CA ARG A 72 6.74 9.64 6.21
C ARG A 72 5.29 9.51 5.77
N VAL A 73 4.84 10.52 5.02
CA VAL A 73 3.60 10.48 4.25
C VAL A 73 3.97 10.37 2.77
N LEU A 74 3.56 9.28 2.14
CA LEU A 74 3.99 8.86 0.80
C LEU A 74 2.76 8.84 -0.12
N PRO A 75 2.82 9.40 -1.34
CA PRO A 75 1.70 9.34 -2.27
C PRO A 75 1.39 7.91 -2.69
N VAL A 76 0.12 7.67 -3.01
CA VAL A 76 -0.39 6.43 -3.62
C VAL A 76 -1.36 6.80 -4.72
N GLU A 77 -1.26 6.12 -5.85
CA GLU A 77 -2.17 6.29 -6.97
C GLU A 77 -2.85 4.95 -7.27
N VAL A 78 -4.17 4.98 -7.42
CA VAL A 78 -5.00 3.85 -7.82
C VAL A 78 -5.67 4.22 -9.12
N ILE A 79 -5.56 3.34 -10.11
CA ILE A 79 -6.23 3.50 -11.41
C ILE A 79 -7.43 2.57 -11.42
N ALA A 80 -8.61 3.11 -11.72
CA ALA A 80 -9.86 2.37 -11.77
C ALA A 80 -10.62 2.68 -13.07
N GLU A 81 -11.38 1.69 -13.54
CA GLU A 81 -12.38 1.83 -14.62
C GLU A 81 -13.67 1.17 -14.13
N ASP A 82 -14.82 1.79 -14.37
CA ASP A 82 -16.12 1.37 -13.85
C ASP A 82 -16.13 1.19 -12.32
N GLY A 83 -15.37 2.00 -11.60
CA GLY A 83 -15.19 1.91 -10.14
C GLY A 83 -14.40 0.68 -9.66
N HIS A 84 -13.84 -0.12 -10.57
CA HIS A 84 -13.04 -1.30 -10.25
C HIS A 84 -11.55 -1.05 -10.50
N PRO A 85 -10.65 -1.42 -9.57
CA PRO A 85 -9.22 -1.26 -9.78
C PRO A 85 -8.74 -2.23 -10.87
N GLN A 86 -7.93 -1.71 -11.80
CA GLN A 86 -7.46 -2.48 -12.95
C GLN A 86 -6.13 -3.19 -12.66
N HIS A 87 -6.01 -4.45 -13.11
CA HIS A 87 -4.75 -5.22 -13.13
C HIS A 87 -4.38 -5.48 -14.59
N ARG A 88 -3.21 -5.03 -15.07
CA ARG A 88 -2.76 -5.30 -16.45
C ARG A 88 -1.53 -6.21 -16.47
N ASP A 89 -1.64 -7.30 -17.22
CA ASP A 89 -0.50 -8.13 -17.59
C ASP A 89 0.36 -7.40 -18.64
N GLY A 90 1.68 -7.33 -18.40
CA GLY A 90 2.65 -6.75 -19.33
C GLY A 90 2.56 -5.22 -19.47
N ALA A 91 3.51 -4.52 -18.82
CA ALA A 91 3.72 -3.07 -18.91
C ALA A 91 2.63 -2.13 -18.33
N GLY A 92 1.64 -2.65 -17.58
CA GLY A 92 0.61 -1.84 -16.92
C GLY A 92 0.29 -2.31 -15.50
N ALA A 93 1.22 -2.17 -14.58
CA ALA A 93 0.92 -2.42 -13.16
C ALA A 93 -0.11 -1.42 -12.63
N THR A 94 -0.94 -1.85 -11.67
CA THR A 94 -1.47 -0.95 -10.63
C THR A 94 -0.30 -0.15 -10.08
N ARG A 95 -0.23 1.14 -10.39
CA ARG A 95 0.93 1.94 -10.04
C ARG A 95 0.75 2.59 -8.67
N VAL A 96 0.85 1.80 -7.61
CA VAL A 96 1.10 2.34 -6.27
C VAL A 96 2.55 2.85 -6.26
N ARG A 97 2.74 4.11 -6.64
CA ARG A 97 4.06 4.75 -6.67
C ARG A 97 4.44 5.24 -5.27
N ALA A 98 5.20 4.45 -4.53
CA ALA A 98 5.95 4.97 -3.39
C ALA A 98 6.94 6.06 -3.88
N PRO A 99 7.18 7.15 -3.14
CA PRO A 99 8.04 8.22 -3.60
C PRO A 99 9.47 7.68 -3.70
N SER A 100 10.11 8.02 -4.81
CA SER A 100 11.56 7.96 -4.92
C SER A 100 12.14 8.86 -3.84
N GLY A 101 12.64 8.27 -2.76
CA GLY A 101 13.44 8.99 -1.78
C GLY A 101 14.66 9.54 -2.49
N GLY A 102 14.70 10.86 -2.70
CA GLY A 102 15.97 11.55 -2.85
C GLY A 102 16.71 11.36 -1.55
N ALA A 103 17.91 10.78 -1.63
CA ALA A 103 18.86 10.82 -0.53
C ALA A 103 19.10 12.29 -0.17
N GLY A 104 18.79 12.63 1.08
CA GLY A 104 19.09 13.89 1.74
C GLY A 104 19.23 13.59 3.22
#